data_AF-A0A6I2VI11-F1
#
_entry.id   AF-A0A6I2VI11-F1
#
_cell.length_a   1.000
_cell.length_b   1.000
_cell.length_c   1.000
_cell.angle_alpha   90.00
_cell.angle_beta   90.00
_cell.angle_gamma   90.00
#
_symmetry.space_group_name_H-M   'P 1'
#
loop_
_entity.id
_entity.type
_entity.pdbx_description
1 polymer ?
#
loop_
_entity_poly.entity_id
_entity_poly.type
_entity_poly.pdbx_seq_one_letter_code
_entity_poly.pdbx_strand_id
1 'polypeptide(L)'
;MYKWTINSGEKKMNRHASSRYQRRTVALLTAAFALIALAAPAVGSASQCDNFDKSVCLQPWPNNQFAKKDKSTPTGLRLNLLRSSMPANTKGVKIDPTDINRADGFSPGSYVTVRVPGLDTPAAFTASRLVPLTDMAQYAAKNAP
;
A
#
# COMPACT_ATOMS: atom_id res chain seq x y z
N MET A 1 76.86 5.12 -36.11
CA MET A 1 76.40 6.52 -36.08
C MET A 1 76.21 6.93 -34.63
N TYR A 2 76.67 8.13 -34.31
CA TYR A 2 77.34 8.58 -33.10
C TYR A 2 76.41 8.75 -31.89
N LYS A 3 76.69 8.08 -30.75
CA LYS A 3 77.62 8.46 -29.66
C LYS A 3 76.98 9.41 -28.65
N TRP A 4 76.55 8.86 -27.51
CA TRP A 4 76.27 9.59 -26.27
C TRP A 4 77.57 9.85 -25.52
N THR A 5 77.79 11.06 -24.99
CA THR A 5 78.89 11.38 -24.06
C THR A 5 78.49 12.55 -23.12
N ILE A 6 78.13 12.16 -21.88
CA ILE A 6 78.32 12.74 -20.52
C ILE A 6 78.39 14.25 -20.19
N ASN A 7 77.58 14.59 -19.17
CA ASN A 7 77.79 15.36 -17.93
C ASN A 7 78.46 16.76 -17.94
N SER A 8 77.72 17.74 -17.40
CA SER A 8 78.13 18.69 -16.35
C SER A 8 76.96 19.68 -16.12
N GLY A 9 76.50 20.01 -14.92
CA GLY A 9 77.14 19.83 -13.63
C GLY A 9 76.26 20.25 -12.46
N GLU A 10 76.82 19.97 -11.29
CA GLU A 10 76.79 20.76 -10.05
C GLU A 10 75.43 21.30 -9.57
N LYS A 11 74.84 20.69 -8.54
CA LYS A 11 75.21 20.69 -7.10
C LYS A 11 74.16 21.52 -6.35
N LYS A 12 73.51 20.82 -5.42
CA LYS A 12 73.21 21.24 -4.05
C LYS A 12 72.38 22.53 -3.88
N MET A 13 71.16 22.38 -3.37
CA MET A 13 70.94 22.67 -1.94
C MET A 13 69.61 22.07 -1.44
N ASN A 14 69.75 21.05 -0.60
CA ASN A 14 69.06 20.78 0.66
C ASN A 14 67.52 20.87 0.78
N ARG A 15 67.00 19.67 1.06
CA ARG A 15 66.19 19.28 2.24
C ARG A 15 64.70 19.63 2.24
N HIS A 16 63.95 18.55 2.03
CA HIS A 16 62.66 18.24 2.65
C HIS A 16 62.40 18.98 3.98
N ALA A 17 61.25 19.64 4.05
CA ALA A 17 60.43 19.64 5.26
C ALA A 17 58.96 19.75 4.86
N SER A 18 58.28 18.65 5.10
CA SER A 18 56.84 18.42 5.11
C SER A 18 56.08 19.44 5.98
N SER A 19 54.74 19.39 5.86
CA SER A 19 53.78 19.93 6.84
C SER A 19 53.48 21.42 6.76
N ARG A 20 52.53 21.77 5.89
CA ARG A 20 51.65 22.93 6.06
C ARG A 20 50.25 22.37 6.30
N TYR A 21 49.92 22.00 7.54
CA TYR A 21 49.24 22.93 8.43
C TYR A 21 48.05 23.53 7.67
N GLN A 22 46.99 22.76 7.41
CA GLN A 22 46.05 22.30 8.45
C GLN A 22 46.04 23.33 9.58
N ARG A 23 45.30 24.42 9.37
CA ARG A 23 44.71 25.35 10.36
C ARG A 23 44.64 26.72 9.68
N ARG A 24 43.42 27.28 9.63
CA ARG A 24 43.05 28.68 9.31
C ARG A 24 42.37 28.93 7.95
N THR A 25 41.27 28.26 7.66
CA THR A 25 40.15 28.86 6.90
C THR A 25 38.82 28.27 7.39
N VAL A 26 38.44 28.65 8.60
CA VAL A 26 37.02 28.63 8.99
C VAL A 26 36.35 29.78 8.23
N ALA A 27 35.23 29.49 7.59
CA ALA A 27 34.00 30.29 7.59
C ALA A 27 33.33 30.31 6.20
N LEU A 28 32.09 29.78 6.20
CA LEU A 28 30.99 30.16 5.31
C LEU A 28 30.94 29.52 3.91
N LEU A 29 30.67 28.21 3.85
CA LEU A 29 29.63 27.70 2.94
C LEU A 29 28.74 26.75 3.74
N THR A 30 27.68 27.36 4.24
CA THR A 30 26.59 26.75 5.00
C THR A 30 26.02 25.52 4.30
N ALA A 31 26.16 24.40 4.99
CA ALA A 31 25.30 23.22 4.96
C ALA A 31 23.87 23.47 4.44
N ALA A 32 23.64 23.30 3.13
CA ALA A 32 22.31 23.36 2.53
C ALA A 32 22.06 22.18 1.55
N PHE A 33 22.73 21.04 1.78
CA PHE A 33 22.44 19.79 1.08
C PHE A 33 22.42 18.63 2.08
N ALA A 34 21.58 18.74 3.09
CA ALA A 34 21.22 17.61 3.92
C ALA A 34 19.71 17.60 4.10
N LEU A 35 19.11 16.45 3.81
CA LEU A 35 17.72 16.07 4.05
C LEU A 35 16.72 16.47 2.96
N ILE A 36 16.89 15.92 1.76
CA ILE A 36 15.70 15.35 1.11
C ILE A 36 15.39 14.08 1.91
N ALA A 37 14.65 14.24 3.01
CA ALA A 37 14.00 13.12 3.63
C ALA A 37 13.08 12.53 2.56
N LEU A 38 13.44 11.35 2.08
CA LEU A 38 12.53 10.50 1.33
C LEU A 38 11.37 10.23 2.30
N ALA A 39 10.35 11.08 2.25
CA ALA A 39 9.04 10.71 2.74
C ALA A 39 8.58 9.60 1.80
N ALA A 40 9.07 8.38 2.07
CA ALA A 40 8.29 7.21 1.73
C ALA A 40 6.92 7.52 2.30
N PRO A 41 5.83 7.51 1.50
CA PRO A 41 4.53 7.48 2.12
C PRO A 41 4.61 6.31 3.08
N ALA A 42 4.28 6.54 4.36
CA ALA A 42 3.99 5.42 5.21
C ALA A 42 2.93 4.64 4.43
N VAL A 43 3.30 3.48 3.86
CA VAL A 43 2.33 2.50 3.37
C VAL A 43 1.75 1.92 4.65
N GLY A 44 0.90 2.73 5.25
CA GLY A 44 0.61 2.75 6.67
C GLY A 44 -0.70 3.51 6.87
N SER A 45 -1.62 3.24 5.97
CA SER A 45 -3.05 3.17 6.19
C SER A 45 -3.55 2.40 4.98
N ALA A 46 -3.71 1.08 5.11
CA ALA A 46 -4.88 0.51 4.47
C ALA A 46 -6.00 1.43 4.97
N SER A 47 -6.59 2.20 4.06
CA SER A 47 -7.71 3.06 4.35
C SER A 47 -8.66 2.27 5.24
N GLN A 48 -9.33 2.92 6.18
CA GLN A 48 -10.33 2.24 7.01
C GLN A 48 -11.40 1.50 6.18
N CYS A 49 -11.41 1.66 4.85
CA CYS A 49 -12.18 0.89 3.89
C CYS A 49 -11.27 0.37 2.77
N ASP A 50 -11.78 -0.57 1.99
CA ASP A 50 -11.06 -1.06 0.83
C ASP A 50 -11.03 -0.06 -0.33
N ASN A 51 -10.18 -0.36 -1.32
CA ASN A 51 -10.03 0.49 -2.50
C ASN A 51 -10.96 0.10 -3.66
N PHE A 52 -11.83 -0.90 -3.47
CA PHE A 52 -12.72 -1.39 -4.52
C PHE A 52 -14.06 -0.67 -4.47
N ASP A 53 -14.62 -0.48 -3.28
CA ASP A 53 -15.86 0.26 -3.06
C ASP A 53 -15.64 1.38 -2.03
N LYS A 54 -15.67 2.62 -2.52
CA LYS A 54 -15.49 3.81 -1.67
C LYS A 54 -16.76 4.18 -0.90
N SER A 55 -17.91 3.58 -1.22
CA SER A 55 -19.19 3.91 -0.62
C SER A 55 -19.52 3.07 0.63
N VAL A 56 -19.00 1.85 0.71
CA VAL A 56 -19.14 0.95 1.87
C VAL A 56 -17.86 0.13 2.02
N CYS A 57 -17.28 0.13 3.23
CA CYS A 57 -16.06 -0.63 3.50
C CYS A 57 -16.29 -2.15 3.46
N LEU A 58 -15.21 -2.89 3.21
CA LEU A 58 -15.16 -4.36 3.11
C LEU A 58 -15.88 -4.93 1.87
N GLN A 59 -16.19 -4.11 0.86
CA GLN A 59 -16.93 -4.53 -0.33
C GLN A 59 -16.04 -4.50 -1.58
N PRO A 60 -16.06 -5.51 -2.47
CA PRO A 60 -16.87 -6.72 -2.42
C PRO A 60 -16.55 -7.56 -1.20
N TRP A 61 -17.58 -8.07 -0.52
CA TRP A 61 -17.39 -9.06 0.53
C TRP A 61 -17.63 -10.45 -0.06
N PRO A 62 -16.77 -11.45 0.19
CA PRO A 62 -15.46 -11.35 0.82
C PRO A 62 -14.38 -10.77 -0.11
N ASN A 63 -13.36 -10.13 0.45
CA ASN A 63 -12.12 -9.78 -0.26
C ASN A 63 -10.88 -9.97 0.63
N ASN A 64 -9.72 -10.17 0.02
CA ASN A 64 -8.49 -10.51 0.72
C ASN A 64 -7.61 -9.30 1.10
N GLN A 65 -8.11 -8.07 0.94
CA GLN A 65 -7.27 -6.86 1.11
C GLN A 65 -6.80 -6.66 2.56
N PHE A 66 -7.62 -7.08 3.52
CA PHE A 66 -7.32 -6.98 4.94
C PHE A 66 -6.64 -8.22 5.52
N ALA A 67 -6.43 -9.28 4.74
CA ALA A 67 -5.73 -10.46 5.25
C ALA A 67 -4.25 -10.17 5.44
N LYS A 68 -3.64 -10.83 6.42
CA LYS A 68 -2.19 -10.81 6.65
C LYS A 68 -1.60 -12.19 6.45
N LYS A 69 -0.32 -12.24 6.12
CA LYS A 69 0.43 -13.50 6.07
C LYS A 69 0.53 -14.10 7.47
N ASP A 70 0.27 -15.40 7.58
CA ASP A 70 0.45 -16.16 8.80
C ASP A 70 0.87 -17.60 8.48
N LYS A 71 2.15 -17.90 8.71
CA LYS A 71 2.75 -19.22 8.44
C LYS A 71 2.24 -20.31 9.39
N SER A 72 1.54 -19.97 10.46
CA SER A 72 0.96 -20.95 11.39
C SER A 72 -0.38 -21.52 10.88
N THR A 73 -0.90 -21.04 9.75
CA THR A 73 -2.16 -21.51 9.14
C THR A 73 -1.91 -22.38 7.93
N PRO A 74 -2.81 -23.34 7.63
CA PRO A 74 -2.75 -24.11 6.39
C PRO A 74 -2.73 -23.27 5.11
N THR A 75 -3.47 -22.15 5.07
CA THR A 75 -3.54 -21.27 3.88
C THR A 75 -2.38 -20.27 3.78
N GLY A 76 -1.57 -20.13 4.84
CA GLY A 76 -0.56 -19.10 4.94
C GLY A 76 -1.10 -17.68 5.17
N LEU A 77 -2.41 -17.54 5.45
CA LEU A 77 -3.12 -16.27 5.65
C LEU A 77 -3.94 -16.28 6.94
N ARG A 78 -4.23 -15.09 7.46
CA ARG A 78 -5.18 -14.87 8.57
C ARG A 78 -6.00 -13.63 8.24
N LEU A 79 -7.31 -13.71 8.45
CA LEU A 79 -8.16 -12.51 8.35
C LEU A 79 -7.70 -11.48 9.39
N ASN A 80 -7.67 -10.20 8.98
CA ASN A 80 -7.27 -9.09 9.85
C ASN A 80 -8.16 -7.87 9.57
N LEU A 81 -9.46 -8.09 9.67
CA LEU A 81 -10.50 -7.08 9.55
C LEU A 81 -10.35 -6.06 10.68
N LEU A 82 -10.39 -4.78 10.33
CA LEU A 82 -10.31 -3.68 11.29
C LEU A 82 -11.70 -3.39 11.83
N ARG A 83 -11.84 -3.26 13.15
CA ARG A 83 -13.13 -2.91 13.77
C ARG A 83 -13.70 -1.62 13.18
N SER A 84 -12.85 -0.63 12.86
CA SER A 84 -13.25 0.62 12.20
C SER A 84 -13.88 0.43 10.82
N SER A 85 -13.54 -0.63 10.10
CA SER A 85 -14.09 -0.99 8.79
C SER A 85 -15.42 -1.74 8.89
N MET A 86 -15.71 -2.33 10.06
CA MET A 86 -16.90 -3.18 10.22
C MET A 86 -18.20 -2.36 10.12
N PRO A 87 -19.27 -2.96 9.57
CA PRO A 87 -20.60 -2.38 9.60
C PRO A 87 -21.06 -2.06 11.03
N ALA A 88 -21.80 -0.96 11.17
CA ALA A 88 -22.44 -0.57 12.41
C ALA A 88 -23.93 -0.95 12.39
N ASN A 89 -24.46 -1.36 13.53
CA ASN A 89 -25.90 -1.53 13.69
C ASN A 89 -26.63 -0.18 13.82
N THR A 90 -27.95 -0.19 14.00
CA THR A 90 -28.78 1.01 14.15
C THR A 90 -28.44 1.89 15.36
N LYS A 91 -27.66 1.38 16.32
CA LYS A 91 -27.15 2.11 17.49
C LYS A 91 -25.71 2.61 17.28
N GLY A 92 -25.14 2.47 16.09
CA GLY A 92 -23.77 2.88 15.78
C GLY A 92 -22.69 1.91 16.29
N VAL A 93 -23.07 0.77 16.88
CA VAL A 93 -22.09 -0.20 17.40
C VAL A 93 -21.55 -1.04 16.25
N LYS A 94 -20.23 -0.96 16.03
CA LYS A 94 -19.52 -1.76 15.02
C LYS A 94 -19.36 -3.20 15.48
N ILE A 95 -19.51 -4.15 14.54
CA ILE A 95 -19.30 -5.59 14.77
C ILE A 95 -17.88 -5.82 15.30
N ASP A 96 -17.74 -6.72 16.27
CA ASP A 96 -16.45 -7.18 16.75
C ASP A 96 -15.86 -8.22 15.78
N PRO A 97 -14.72 -7.96 15.12
CA PRO A 97 -14.15 -8.90 14.18
C PRO A 97 -13.33 -10.02 14.85
N THR A 98 -13.21 -10.05 16.18
CA THR A 98 -12.29 -10.97 16.89
C THR A 98 -12.48 -12.43 16.49
N ASP A 99 -13.72 -12.92 16.48
CA ASP A 99 -14.00 -14.31 16.10
C ASP A 99 -13.76 -14.57 14.61
N ILE A 100 -14.13 -13.61 13.75
CA ILE A 100 -13.91 -13.71 12.30
C ILE A 100 -12.41 -13.74 11.97
N ASN A 101 -11.61 -12.94 12.69
CA ASN A 101 -10.16 -12.86 12.53
C ASN A 101 -9.40 -14.11 13.00
N ARG A 102 -10.08 -15.12 13.54
CA ARG A 102 -9.50 -16.45 13.78
C ARG A 102 -9.39 -17.27 12.50
N ALA A 103 -10.20 -16.97 11.49
CA ALA A 103 -10.19 -17.69 10.22
C ALA A 103 -8.92 -17.41 9.40
N ASP A 104 -8.46 -18.43 8.70
CA ASP A 104 -7.31 -18.38 7.79
C ASP A 104 -7.71 -18.06 6.34
N GLY A 105 -8.95 -17.59 6.15
CA GLY A 105 -9.51 -17.20 4.87
C GLY A 105 -11.02 -17.11 4.95
N PHE A 106 -11.65 -16.77 3.83
CA PHE A 106 -13.10 -16.86 3.69
C PHE A 106 -13.51 -18.23 3.16
N SER A 107 -14.66 -18.73 3.60
CA SER A 107 -15.24 -19.95 3.03
C SER A 107 -15.55 -19.74 1.54
N PRO A 108 -15.24 -20.69 0.66
CA PRO A 108 -15.65 -20.64 -0.75
C PRO A 108 -17.17 -20.68 -0.92
N GLY A 109 -17.92 -21.09 0.12
CA GLY A 109 -19.39 -21.04 0.14
C GLY A 109 -19.99 -19.71 0.60
N SER A 110 -19.16 -18.71 0.93
CA SER A 110 -19.67 -17.39 1.33
C SER A 110 -20.28 -16.67 0.13
N TYR A 111 -21.46 -16.08 0.30
CA TYR A 111 -22.06 -15.27 -0.76
C TYR A 111 -21.23 -14.01 -1.01
N VAL A 112 -21.01 -13.72 -2.30
CA VAL A 112 -20.45 -12.43 -2.71
C VAL A 112 -21.51 -11.37 -2.51
N THR A 113 -21.18 -10.33 -1.76
CA THR A 113 -21.95 -9.12 -1.60
C THR A 113 -21.20 -7.98 -2.27
N VAL A 114 -21.96 -7.10 -2.92
CA VAL A 114 -21.48 -5.86 -3.54
C VAL A 114 -22.56 -4.80 -3.38
N ARG A 115 -22.17 -3.53 -3.36
CA ARG A 115 -23.11 -2.44 -3.57
C ARG A 115 -23.15 -2.07 -5.04
N VAL A 116 -24.35 -2.09 -5.62
CA VAL A 116 -24.59 -1.64 -6.99
C VAL A 116 -25.36 -0.31 -6.93
N PRO A 117 -24.80 0.80 -7.43
CA PRO A 117 -25.52 2.06 -7.52
C PRO A 117 -26.81 1.90 -8.32
N GLY A 118 -27.92 2.41 -7.81
CA GLY A 118 -29.23 2.28 -8.47
C GLY A 118 -30.01 1.02 -8.11
N LEU A 119 -29.49 0.17 -7.21
CA LEU A 119 -30.20 -0.97 -6.61
C LEU A 119 -30.26 -0.90 -5.08
N ASP A 120 -29.96 0.27 -4.51
CA ASP A 120 -29.75 0.49 -3.08
C ASP A 120 -31.04 0.76 -2.28
N THR A 121 -32.19 0.85 -2.96
CA THR A 121 -33.50 0.98 -2.32
C THR A 121 -34.53 0.04 -2.98
N PRO A 122 -35.61 -0.34 -2.27
CA PRO A 122 -36.67 -1.13 -2.87
C PRO A 122 -37.27 -0.49 -4.13
N ALA A 123 -37.48 0.84 -4.12
CA ALA A 123 -38.02 1.55 -5.28
C ALA A 123 -37.06 1.51 -6.48
N ALA A 124 -35.75 1.70 -6.24
CA ALA A 124 -34.74 1.62 -7.30
C ALA A 124 -34.61 0.18 -7.85
N PHE A 125 -34.66 -0.82 -6.96
CA PHE A 125 -34.68 -2.22 -7.36
C PHE A 125 -35.90 -2.57 -8.21
N THR A 126 -37.12 -2.14 -7.82
CA THR A 126 -38.32 -2.33 -8.65
C THR A 126 -38.21 -1.62 -9.99
N ALA A 127 -37.67 -0.39 -10.03
CA ALA A 127 -37.48 0.36 -11.26
C ALA A 127 -36.49 -0.30 -12.24
N SER A 128 -35.55 -1.11 -11.73
CA SER A 128 -34.56 -1.82 -12.56
C SER A 128 -35.16 -2.92 -13.44
N ARG A 129 -36.35 -3.44 -13.09
CA ARG A 129 -37.00 -4.59 -13.74
C ARG A 129 -36.17 -5.87 -13.79
N LEU A 130 -35.16 -6.01 -12.93
CA LEU A 130 -34.38 -7.25 -12.83
C LEU A 130 -35.28 -8.45 -12.54
N VAL A 131 -34.97 -9.57 -13.19
CA VAL A 131 -35.70 -10.83 -13.02
C VAL A 131 -35.49 -11.35 -11.59
N PRO A 132 -36.55 -11.57 -10.81
CA PRO A 132 -36.42 -12.07 -9.45
C PRO A 132 -36.10 -13.57 -9.45
N LEU A 133 -35.30 -14.02 -8.48
CA LEU A 133 -34.99 -15.45 -8.30
C LEU A 133 -36.24 -16.29 -8.01
N THR A 134 -37.27 -15.71 -7.40
CA THR A 134 -38.53 -16.39 -7.07
C THR A 134 -39.45 -16.62 -8.27
N ASP A 135 -39.19 -15.95 -9.40
CA ASP A 135 -39.94 -16.12 -10.65
C ASP A 135 -39.02 -15.89 -11.85
N MET A 136 -38.13 -16.86 -12.06
CA MET A 136 -37.13 -16.77 -13.11
C MET A 136 -37.75 -16.72 -14.52
N ALA A 137 -38.98 -17.21 -14.72
CA ALA A 137 -39.65 -17.24 -16.03
C ALA A 137 -39.87 -15.84 -16.63
N GLN A 138 -39.84 -14.79 -15.80
CA GLN A 138 -39.94 -13.40 -16.24
C GLN A 138 -38.79 -12.96 -17.16
N TYR A 139 -37.71 -13.73 -17.27
CA TYR A 139 -36.65 -13.48 -18.26
C TYR A 139 -37.19 -13.40 -19.71
N ALA A 140 -38.32 -14.05 -19.99
CA ALA A 140 -38.95 -14.05 -21.31
C ALA A 140 -39.88 -12.85 -21.56
N ALA A 141 -40.09 -11.98 -20.57
CA ALA A 141 -40.94 -10.81 -20.73
C ALA A 141 -40.33 -9.80 -21.72
N LYS A 142 -41.16 -9.18 -22.55
CA LYS A 142 -40.73 -8.22 -23.60
C LYS A 142 -39.89 -7.04 -23.07
N ASN A 143 -40.05 -6.72 -21.79
CA ASN A 143 -39.41 -5.60 -21.11
C ASN A 143 -38.42 -6.04 -20.00
N ALA A 144 -38.05 -7.32 -19.98
CA ALA A 144 -36.92 -7.79 -19.19
C ALA A 144 -35.64 -7.03 -19.65
N PRO A 145 -34.74 -6.67 -18.72
CA PRO A 145 -33.48 -6.00 -19.02
C PRO A 145 -32.59 -6.75 -20.02
#